data_AF-A0A4Q2XCB1-F1
#
_entry.id   AF-A0A4Q2XCB1-F1
#
_cell.length_a   1.000
_cell.length_b   1.000
_cell.length_c   1.000
_cell.angle_alpha   90.00
_cell.angle_beta   90.00
_cell.angle_gamma   90.00
#
_symmetry.space_group_name_H-M   'P 1'
#
loop_
_entity.id
_entity.type
_entity.pdbx_description
1 polymer ?
#
loop_
_entity_poly.entity_id
_entity_poly.type
_entity_poly.pdbx_seq_one_letter_code
_entity_poly.pdbx_strand_id
1 'polypeptide(L)'
;MIVDPDFPDHWKTRLLVDSLGGNELAPLYLIRLWAHCQNRRASVFENMPPAALKALCRYSGTAEALEAALTSSGFVRRDGGVLTVVGWEDYNASLVANWENGKRGGRPSKAKLVPPPQPPEEPMENPPETHGLSMGNPRLTHGEPIREDRIGEDKIRCTNREIERETACAGIRRPSLDESKSAAANLGIPPDKADEWWHAREASEWLKGMAGGGTAPVGSNWQADLKTYALRAGPPAALAAKGGKPPRTPLAKLPWE
;
A
#
# COMPACT_ATOMS: atom_id res chain seq x y z
N MET A 1 10.70 0.99 8.72
CA MET A 1 11.95 1.53 9.29
C MET A 1 11.84 3.03 9.25
N ILE A 2 11.99 3.67 10.39
CA ILE A 2 12.09 5.13 10.51
C ILE A 2 13.57 5.43 10.65
N VAL A 3 14.08 6.40 9.90
CA VAL A 3 15.47 6.84 9.96
C VAL A 3 15.46 8.29 10.38
N ASP A 4 16.26 8.64 11.39
CA ASP A 4 16.33 10.02 11.88
C ASP A 4 16.85 10.97 10.80
N PRO A 5 16.36 12.23 10.74
CA PRO A 5 16.85 13.21 9.77
C PRO A 5 18.37 13.47 9.86
N ASP A 6 18.92 13.39 11.07
CA ASP A 6 20.36 13.56 11.36
C ASP A 6 21.21 12.32 11.06
N PHE A 7 20.59 11.21 10.63
CA PHE A 7 21.30 9.96 10.39
C PHE A 7 22.52 10.07 9.43
N PRO A 8 22.46 10.83 8.32
CA PRO A 8 23.63 11.03 7.45
C PRO A 8 24.78 11.77 8.12
N ASP A 9 24.46 12.68 9.05
CA ASP A 9 25.41 13.58 9.72
C ASP A 9 25.85 13.06 11.10
N HIS A 10 25.16 12.05 11.62
CA HIS A 10 25.52 11.36 12.85
C HIS A 10 26.99 10.91 12.80
N TRP A 11 27.74 11.18 13.88
CA TRP A 11 29.20 11.00 13.92
C TRP A 11 29.66 9.59 13.48
N LYS A 12 28.89 8.55 13.82
CA LYS A 12 29.18 7.16 13.45
C LYS A 12 29.02 6.92 11.94
N THR A 13 28.06 7.59 11.32
CA THR A 13 27.84 7.56 9.87
C THR A 13 28.93 8.35 9.15
N ARG A 14 29.32 9.52 9.66
CA ARG A 14 30.48 10.28 9.14
C ARG A 14 31.78 9.49 9.25
N LEU A 15 31.99 8.76 10.34
CA LEU A 15 33.14 7.86 10.49
C LEU A 15 33.15 6.76 9.40
N LEU A 16 31.98 6.25 9.00
CA LEU A 16 31.87 5.30 7.89
C LEU A 16 32.18 5.96 6.54
N VAL A 17 31.73 7.20 6.30
CA VAL A 17 32.08 7.98 5.11
C VAL A 17 33.60 8.13 5.00
N ASP A 18 34.25 8.53 6.09
CA ASP A 18 35.71 8.73 6.14
C ASP A 18 36.46 7.40 5.91
N SER A 19 35.98 6.31 6.53
CA SER A 19 36.57 4.96 6.37
C SER A 19 36.47 4.42 4.94
N LEU A 20 35.48 4.89 4.17
CA LEU A 20 35.30 4.53 2.76
C LEU A 20 35.93 5.55 1.80
N GLY A 21 36.84 6.39 2.28
CA GLY A 21 37.57 7.36 1.48
C GLY A 21 36.74 8.58 1.08
N GLY A 22 35.83 9.03 1.95
CA GLY A 22 34.96 10.18 1.69
C GLY A 22 33.76 9.84 0.80
N ASN A 23 33.34 8.56 0.75
CA ASN A 23 32.22 8.16 -0.06
C ASN A 23 30.89 8.56 0.59
N GLU A 24 30.31 9.66 0.13
CA GLU A 24 29.04 10.21 0.62
C GLU A 24 27.82 9.28 0.38
N LEU A 25 27.97 8.17 -0.34
CA LEU A 25 26.94 7.12 -0.44
C LEU A 25 26.93 6.17 0.76
N ALA A 26 27.86 6.29 1.72
CA ALA A 26 27.93 5.42 2.89
C ALA A 26 26.61 5.30 3.68
N PRO A 27 25.86 6.39 3.95
CA PRO A 27 24.56 6.28 4.62
C PRO A 27 23.57 5.41 3.82
N LEU A 28 23.61 5.48 2.49
CA LEU A 28 22.74 4.70 1.62
C LEU A 28 23.05 3.20 1.66
N TYR A 29 24.33 2.82 1.81
CA TYR A 29 24.72 1.42 2.00
C TYR A 29 24.13 0.87 3.29
N LEU A 30 24.18 1.65 4.37
CA LEU A 30 23.61 1.26 5.65
C LEU A 30 22.08 1.15 5.61
N ILE A 31 21.40 2.09 4.94
CA ILE A 31 19.95 2.03 4.71
C ILE A 31 19.56 0.76 3.93
N ARG A 32 20.35 0.34 2.93
CA ARG A 32 20.11 -0.90 2.19
C ARG A 32 20.27 -2.14 3.07
N LEU A 33 21.31 -2.16 3.90
CA LEU A 33 21.52 -3.23 4.88
C LEU A 33 20.35 -3.30 5.88
N TRP A 34 19.94 -2.16 6.44
CA TRP A 34 18.83 -2.11 7.38
C TRP A 34 17.47 -2.46 6.75
N ALA A 35 17.25 -2.09 5.49
CA ALA A 35 16.08 -2.54 4.73
C ALA A 35 16.08 -4.07 4.55
N HIS A 36 17.25 -4.70 4.38
CA HIS A 36 17.36 -6.15 4.37
C HIS A 36 16.96 -6.77 5.71
N CYS A 37 17.46 -6.20 6.82
CA CYS A 37 17.08 -6.63 8.16
C CYS A 37 15.58 -6.52 8.38
N GLN A 38 14.95 -5.41 7.95
CA GLN A 38 13.51 -5.23 8.05
C GLN A 38 12.75 -6.29 7.27
N ASN A 39 13.11 -6.52 6.01
CA ASN A 39 12.44 -7.48 5.14
C ASN A 39 12.56 -8.92 5.66
N ARG A 40 13.70 -9.27 6.27
CA ARG A 40 13.95 -10.60 6.84
C ARG A 40 13.45 -10.74 8.28
N ARG A 41 13.08 -9.63 8.93
CA ARG A 41 12.79 -9.55 10.36
C ARG A 41 13.90 -10.18 11.20
N ALA A 42 15.15 -9.92 10.83
CA ALA A 42 16.35 -10.50 11.44
C ALA A 42 17.51 -9.51 11.38
N SER A 43 18.31 -9.47 12.44
CA SER A 43 19.56 -8.68 12.54
C SER A 43 20.82 -9.54 12.46
N VAL A 44 20.67 -10.86 12.59
CA VAL A 44 21.74 -11.86 12.59
C VAL A 44 21.59 -12.73 11.34
N PHE A 45 22.68 -12.91 10.59
CA PHE A 45 22.72 -13.69 9.37
C PHE A 45 23.84 -14.71 9.41
N GLU A 46 23.49 -15.98 9.30
CA GLU A 46 24.43 -17.08 9.21
C GLU A 46 24.98 -17.23 7.79
N ASN A 47 26.26 -17.55 7.68
CA ASN A 47 26.97 -17.84 6.43
C ASN A 47 26.84 -16.75 5.36
N MET A 48 26.71 -15.47 5.76
CA MET A 48 26.70 -14.35 4.81
C MET A 48 28.14 -13.97 4.42
N PRO A 49 28.60 -14.26 3.19
CA PRO A 49 29.96 -13.90 2.77
C PRO A 49 30.09 -12.38 2.54
N PRO A 50 31.31 -11.82 2.63
CA PRO A 50 31.56 -10.40 2.34
C PRO A 50 31.02 -9.98 0.95
N ALA A 51 31.12 -10.87 -0.04
CA ALA A 51 30.60 -10.62 -1.39
C ALA A 51 29.08 -10.42 -1.42
N ALA A 52 28.31 -11.14 -0.58
CA ALA A 52 26.87 -10.95 -0.46
C ALA A 52 26.54 -9.60 0.21
N LEU A 53 27.30 -9.22 1.24
CA LEU A 53 27.17 -7.91 1.88
C LEU A 53 27.43 -6.76 0.89
N LYS A 54 28.49 -6.88 0.08
CA LYS A 54 28.77 -5.95 -1.02
C LYS A 54 27.62 -5.86 -2.02
N ALA A 55 27.11 -7.00 -2.48
CA ALA A 55 26.01 -7.07 -3.46
C ALA A 55 24.73 -6.43 -2.90
N LEU A 56 24.42 -6.69 -1.62
CA LEU A 56 23.28 -6.12 -0.92
C LEU A 56 23.37 -4.59 -0.83
N CYS A 57 24.53 -4.09 -0.40
CA CYS A 57 24.79 -2.66 -0.31
C CYS A 57 24.95 -1.99 -1.68
N ARG A 58 25.13 -2.77 -2.75
CA ARG A 58 25.49 -2.33 -4.12
C ARG A 58 26.72 -1.42 -4.10
N TYR A 59 27.71 -1.80 -3.30
CA TYR A 59 28.97 -1.06 -3.19
C TYR A 59 29.87 -1.36 -4.39
N SER A 60 30.50 -0.32 -4.96
CA SER A 60 31.34 -0.43 -6.15
C SER A 60 32.78 -0.89 -5.86
N GLY A 61 33.26 -0.76 -4.61
CA GLY A 61 34.61 -1.15 -4.22
C GLY A 61 34.77 -2.64 -3.88
N THR A 62 35.81 -2.98 -3.10
CA THR A 62 36.06 -4.36 -2.66
C THR A 62 35.12 -4.78 -1.52
N ALA A 63 34.81 -6.07 -1.42
CA ALA A 63 33.88 -6.57 -0.40
C ALA A 63 34.48 -6.44 1.00
N GLU A 64 35.78 -6.68 1.10
CA GLU A 64 36.59 -6.62 2.31
C GLU A 64 36.67 -5.20 2.84
N ALA A 65 36.82 -4.20 1.96
CA ALA A 65 36.86 -2.80 2.39
C ALA A 65 35.52 -2.33 2.97
N LEU A 66 34.40 -2.71 2.35
CA LEU A 66 33.08 -2.38 2.88
C LEU A 66 32.87 -3.00 4.24
N GLU A 67 33.17 -4.28 4.38
CA GLU A 67 32.98 -5.00 5.62
C GLU A 67 33.89 -4.49 6.74
N ALA A 68 35.17 -4.25 6.44
CA ALA A 68 36.11 -3.65 7.38
C ALA A 68 35.60 -2.28 7.85
N ALA A 69 35.17 -1.41 6.94
CA ALA A 69 34.63 -0.11 7.30
C ALA A 69 33.36 -0.19 8.16
N LEU A 70 32.41 -1.10 7.84
CA LEU A 70 31.21 -1.35 8.64
C LEU A 70 31.52 -1.92 10.03
N THR A 71 32.58 -2.73 10.12
CA THR A 71 33.06 -3.29 11.39
C THR A 71 33.75 -2.23 12.25
N SER A 72 34.66 -1.45 11.67
CA SER A 72 35.39 -0.38 12.35
C SER A 72 34.48 0.75 12.84
N SER A 73 33.46 1.09 12.06
CA SER A 73 32.42 2.04 12.47
C SER A 73 31.42 1.44 13.46
N GLY A 74 31.45 0.13 13.71
CA GLY A 74 30.61 -0.56 14.70
C GLY A 74 29.15 -0.77 14.27
N PHE A 75 28.85 -0.75 12.97
CA PHE A 75 27.51 -1.10 12.45
C PHE A 75 27.34 -2.60 12.24
N VAL A 76 28.43 -3.33 12.09
CA VAL A 76 28.43 -4.78 11.89
C VAL A 76 29.46 -5.42 12.78
N ARG A 77 29.17 -6.64 13.23
CA ARG A 77 30.12 -7.53 13.91
C ARG A 77 30.13 -8.86 13.17
N ARG A 78 31.31 -9.40 12.89
CA ARG A 78 31.47 -10.74 12.35
C ARG A 78 32.13 -11.64 13.38
N ASP A 79 31.42 -12.69 13.76
CA ASP A 79 31.90 -13.73 14.67
C ASP A 79 31.89 -15.06 13.91
N GLY A 80 33.03 -15.40 13.31
CA GLY A 80 33.17 -16.57 12.43
C GLY A 80 32.25 -16.48 11.19
N GLY A 81 31.33 -17.43 11.07
CA GLY A 81 30.34 -17.48 9.98
C GLY A 81 29.11 -16.60 10.20
N VAL A 82 28.98 -15.96 11.35
CA VAL A 82 27.78 -15.19 11.74
C VAL A 82 28.04 -13.70 11.60
N LEU A 83 27.14 -13.01 10.89
CA LEU A 83 27.14 -11.57 10.71
C LEU A 83 26.01 -10.95 11.54
N THR A 84 26.35 -10.06 12.48
CA THR A 84 25.38 -9.35 13.33
C THR A 84 25.36 -7.88 12.95
N VAL A 85 24.19 -7.34 12.59
CA VAL A 85 23.99 -5.91 12.34
C VAL A 85 23.67 -5.22 13.68
N VAL A 86 24.64 -4.46 14.19
CA VAL A 86 24.60 -3.90 15.54
C VAL A 86 23.79 -2.60 15.58
N GLY A 87 22.94 -2.45 16.59
CA GLY A 87 22.15 -1.25 16.87
C GLY A 87 20.91 -1.08 15.98
N TRP A 88 20.70 -1.95 14.98
CA TRP A 88 19.50 -1.88 14.13
C TRP A 88 18.22 -2.18 14.90
N GLU A 89 18.23 -3.20 15.77
CA GLU A 89 17.08 -3.56 16.60
C GLU A 89 16.75 -2.46 17.60
N ASP A 90 17.76 -1.86 18.23
CA ASP A 90 17.58 -0.77 19.19
C ASP A 90 16.95 0.46 18.52
N TYR A 91 17.46 0.85 17.34
CA TYR A 91 16.90 1.94 16.54
C TYR A 91 15.46 1.67 16.08
N ASN A 92 15.08 0.40 15.91
CA ASN A 92 13.77 0.01 15.41
C ASN A 92 12.94 -0.74 16.47
N ALA A 93 13.20 -0.51 17.76
CA ALA A 93 12.62 -1.29 18.86
C ALA A 93 11.09 -1.33 18.84
N SER A 94 10.43 -0.21 18.53
CA SER A 94 8.96 -0.17 18.40
C SER A 94 8.44 -1.05 17.26
N LEU A 95 9.18 -1.12 16.14
CA LEU A 95 8.82 -1.94 14.99
C LEU A 95 9.06 -3.44 15.29
N VAL A 96 10.14 -3.78 15.99
CA VAL A 96 10.40 -5.14 16.48
C VAL A 96 9.32 -5.58 17.48
N ALA A 97 8.95 -4.72 18.42
CA ALA A 97 7.88 -4.99 19.39
C ALA A 97 6.53 -5.26 18.71
N ASN A 98 6.20 -4.50 17.65
CA ASN A 98 4.98 -4.72 16.87
C ASN A 98 4.97 -6.08 16.17
N TRP A 99 6.11 -6.58 15.71
CA TRP A 99 6.20 -7.92 15.14
C TRP A 99 5.94 -9.01 16.18
N GLU A 100 6.54 -8.89 17.37
CA GLU A 100 6.34 -9.83 18.47
C GLU A 100 4.87 -9.82 18.96
N ASN A 101 4.25 -8.64 19.03
CA ASN A 101 2.83 -8.51 19.35
C ASN A 101 1.94 -9.13 18.26
N GLY A 102 2.31 -8.99 16.99
CA GLY A 102 1.62 -9.62 15.86
C GLY A 102 1.67 -11.14 15.90
N LYS A 103 2.77 -11.74 16.38
CA LYS A 103 2.88 -13.20 16.58
C LYS A 103 1.92 -13.70 17.67
N ARG A 104 1.67 -12.88 18.70
CA ARG A 104 0.74 -13.17 19.82
C ARG A 104 -0.72 -12.84 19.50
N GLY A 105 -0.97 -12.16 18.37
CA GLY A 105 -2.28 -11.66 17.99
C GLY A 105 -3.17 -12.73 17.34
N GLY A 106 -4.08 -13.29 18.13
CA GLY A 106 -5.33 -13.86 17.66
C GLY A 106 -6.50 -13.15 18.35
N ARG A 107 -7.61 -12.93 17.63
CA ARG A 107 -8.88 -12.59 18.29
C ARG A 107 -9.10 -13.67 19.35
N PRO A 108 -9.31 -13.32 20.65
CA PRO A 108 -9.68 -14.33 21.63
C PRO A 108 -10.83 -15.14 21.05
N SER A 109 -10.62 -16.44 20.88
CA SER A 109 -11.71 -17.35 20.52
C SER A 109 -12.82 -17.05 21.50
N LYS A 110 -13.96 -16.57 21.01
CA LYS A 110 -15.15 -16.37 21.85
C LYS A 110 -15.42 -17.74 22.43
N ALA A 111 -15.02 -17.95 23.69
CA ALA A 111 -15.28 -19.20 24.38
C ALA A 111 -16.78 -19.44 24.20
N LYS A 112 -17.14 -20.56 23.58
CA LYS A 112 -18.54 -20.97 23.52
C LYS A 112 -18.98 -21.10 24.97
N LEU A 113 -19.63 -20.05 25.49
CA LEU A 113 -20.39 -20.13 26.72
C LEU A 113 -21.39 -21.25 26.47
N VAL A 114 -21.11 -22.41 27.06
CA VAL A 114 -22.11 -23.43 27.31
C VAL A 114 -23.19 -22.70 28.12
N PRO A 115 -24.44 -22.60 27.63
CA PRO A 115 -25.50 -22.01 28.42
C PRO A 115 -25.66 -22.87 29.69
N PRO A 116 -25.78 -22.27 30.89
CA PRO A 116 -26.12 -23.05 32.08
C PRO A 116 -27.50 -23.70 31.87
N PRO A 117 -27.74 -24.91 32.43
CA PRO A 117 -29.01 -25.59 32.30
C PRO A 117 -30.12 -24.73 32.89
N GLN A 118 -31.16 -24.45 32.10
CA GLN A 118 -32.36 -23.76 32.56
C GLN A 118 -33.13 -24.64 33.55
N PRO A 119 -33.51 -24.14 34.74
CA PRO A 119 -34.57 -24.75 35.53
C PRO A 119 -35.96 -24.41 34.95
N PRO A 120 -37.00 -25.21 35.25
CA PRO A 120 -38.27 -25.21 34.52
C PRO A 120 -39.12 -23.96 34.76
N GLU A 121 -39.98 -23.71 33.77
CA GLU A 121 -40.91 -22.61 33.55
C GLU A 121 -41.75 -22.16 34.76
N GLU A 122 -41.79 -20.85 35.02
CA GLU A 122 -42.97 -20.17 35.55
C GLU A 122 -43.22 -18.88 34.74
N PRO A 123 -44.48 -18.57 34.35
CA PRO A 123 -44.80 -17.41 33.54
C PRO A 123 -45.12 -16.20 34.43
N MET A 124 -44.31 -15.15 34.39
CA MET A 124 -44.68 -13.85 34.96
C MET A 124 -44.37 -12.69 33.99
N GLU A 125 -45.48 -12.16 33.47
CA GLU A 125 -45.81 -10.76 33.18
C GLU A 125 -44.72 -9.78 32.67
N ASN A 126 -45.00 -9.20 31.50
CA ASN A 126 -44.29 -8.04 30.94
C ASN A 126 -44.52 -6.78 31.78
N PRO A 127 -43.49 -5.93 32.01
CA PRO A 127 -43.69 -4.52 32.31
C PRO A 127 -43.57 -3.64 31.04
N PRO A 128 -44.21 -2.45 31.06
CA PRO A 128 -44.58 -1.68 29.87
C PRO A 128 -43.45 -0.78 29.35
N GLU A 129 -43.56 -0.43 28.06
CA GLU A 129 -42.81 0.62 27.39
C GLU A 129 -42.70 1.89 28.25
N THR A 130 -41.47 2.36 28.48
CA THR A 130 -41.22 3.72 28.97
C THR A 130 -40.38 4.47 27.96
N HIS A 131 -41.04 5.40 27.26
CA HIS A 131 -40.41 6.46 26.48
C HIS A 131 -39.51 7.32 27.38
N GLY A 132 -38.22 7.41 27.04
CA GLY A 132 -37.29 8.39 27.57
C GLY A 132 -36.75 9.26 26.44
N LEU A 133 -37.22 10.51 26.37
CA LEU A 133 -36.85 11.50 25.36
C LEU A 133 -35.40 11.98 25.50
N SER A 134 -34.87 12.37 24.34
CA SER A 134 -33.58 13.04 24.09
C SER A 134 -33.42 14.36 24.84
N MET A 135 -32.26 14.58 25.46
CA MET A 135 -31.72 15.91 25.79
C MET A 135 -30.22 15.94 25.47
N GLY A 136 -29.82 16.83 24.55
CA GLY A 136 -28.42 17.09 24.15
C GLY A 136 -27.54 17.59 25.31
N ASN A 137 -26.21 17.72 25.22
CA ASN A 137 -25.32 17.97 24.09
C ASN A 137 -23.87 17.72 24.62
N PRO A 138 -22.91 17.13 23.89
CA PRO A 138 -21.50 17.43 24.12
C PRO A 138 -21.04 18.57 23.21
N ARG A 139 -20.39 19.56 23.81
CA ARG A 139 -19.79 20.72 23.12
C ARG A 139 -18.76 20.30 22.08
N LEU A 140 -18.83 20.98 20.93
CA LEU A 140 -17.79 21.15 19.92
C LEU A 140 -16.42 21.52 20.54
N THR A 141 -15.39 20.82 20.12
CA THR A 141 -14.12 21.44 19.71
C THR A 141 -13.75 20.89 18.33
N HIS A 142 -13.84 21.78 17.33
CA HIS A 142 -13.34 21.57 15.97
C HIS A 142 -11.80 21.48 15.96
N GLY A 143 -11.29 20.71 15.00
CA GLY A 143 -9.91 20.80 14.54
C GLY A 143 -9.39 19.47 14.00
N GLU A 144 -9.83 19.07 12.80
CA GLU A 144 -8.97 18.22 11.96
C GLU A 144 -7.63 18.95 11.75
N PRO A 145 -6.53 18.19 11.68
CA PRO A 145 -5.90 18.14 10.37
C PRO A 145 -5.64 16.70 9.93
N ILE A 146 -6.00 16.47 8.67
CA ILE A 146 -5.13 15.84 7.68
C ILE A 146 -4.61 14.45 8.08
N ARG A 147 -5.41 13.48 7.62
CA ARG A 147 -4.98 12.17 7.18
C ARG A 147 -3.83 12.31 6.19
N GLU A 148 -2.64 11.91 6.59
CA GLU A 148 -1.55 11.53 5.69
C GLU A 148 -1.05 10.13 6.07
N ASP A 149 -1.50 9.19 5.26
CA ASP A 149 -0.70 8.15 4.64
C ASP A 149 0.28 7.34 5.48
N ARG A 150 -0.20 6.12 5.73
CA ARG A 150 0.53 4.86 5.50
C ARG A 150 1.64 5.02 4.45
N ILE A 151 2.89 5.06 4.87
CA ILE A 151 4.03 4.73 4.01
C ILE A 151 5.07 3.97 4.84
N GLY A 152 5.44 2.76 4.42
CA GLY A 152 6.61 2.08 4.98
C GLY A 152 6.78 0.56 4.83
N GLU A 153 6.01 -0.14 4.00
CA GLU A 153 6.37 -1.48 3.48
C GLU A 153 6.54 -1.38 1.96
N ASP A 154 7.73 -0.96 1.54
CA ASP A 154 8.13 -0.92 0.14
C ASP A 154 9.52 -1.59 0.03
N LYS A 155 9.64 -2.51 -0.95
CA LYS A 155 10.86 -3.18 -1.44
C LYS A 155 11.14 -4.63 -0.99
N ILE A 156 10.14 -5.50 -1.13
CA ILE A 156 10.25 -6.65 -2.04
C ILE A 156 9.63 -6.21 -3.38
N ARG A 157 10.30 -5.27 -4.05
CA ARG A 157 9.73 -4.55 -5.21
C ARG A 157 10.73 -4.56 -6.35
N CYS A 158 11.09 -5.75 -6.79
CA CYS A 158 11.64 -5.91 -8.13
C CYS A 158 11.41 -7.28 -8.79
N THR A 159 10.79 -8.25 -8.12
CA THR A 159 10.49 -9.57 -8.74
C THR A 159 9.04 -10.02 -8.55
N ASN A 160 8.36 -9.59 -7.47
CA ASN A 160 6.98 -10.03 -7.23
C ASN A 160 5.93 -9.30 -8.05
N ARG A 161 6.21 -8.13 -8.66
CA ARG A 161 5.17 -7.37 -9.37
C ARG A 161 4.72 -8.02 -10.68
N GLU A 162 5.58 -8.82 -11.31
CA GLU A 162 5.19 -9.67 -12.45
C GLU A 162 4.48 -10.95 -11.99
N ILE A 163 4.99 -11.59 -10.92
CA ILE A 163 4.42 -12.82 -10.36
C ILE A 163 3.05 -12.56 -9.69
N GLU A 164 2.84 -11.42 -9.02
CA GLU A 164 1.57 -10.98 -8.41
C GLU A 164 0.60 -10.36 -9.42
N ARG A 165 1.07 -9.81 -10.54
CA ARG A 165 0.20 -9.48 -11.69
C ARG A 165 -0.39 -10.75 -12.30
N GLU A 166 0.40 -11.82 -12.39
CA GLU A 166 -0.09 -13.14 -12.79
C GLU A 166 -0.99 -13.79 -11.71
N THR A 167 -0.62 -13.74 -10.42
CA THR A 167 -1.37 -14.44 -9.35
C THR A 167 -2.60 -13.69 -8.82
N ALA A 168 -2.69 -12.36 -8.92
CA ALA A 168 -3.92 -11.62 -8.57
C ALA A 168 -5.03 -11.81 -9.62
N CYS A 169 -4.70 -12.19 -10.85
CA CYS A 169 -5.67 -12.58 -11.88
C CYS A 169 -6.02 -14.07 -11.87
N ALA A 170 -5.20 -14.93 -11.25
CA ALA A 170 -5.32 -16.39 -11.36
C ALA A 170 -6.54 -17.00 -10.66
N GLY A 171 -7.22 -16.25 -9.77
CA GLY A 171 -8.39 -16.74 -9.02
C GLY A 171 -9.72 -16.09 -9.37
N ILE A 172 -9.73 -15.06 -10.22
CA ILE A 172 -10.95 -14.30 -10.54
C ILE A 172 -11.36 -14.65 -11.97
N ARG A 173 -12.50 -15.34 -12.11
CA ARG A 173 -13.07 -15.68 -13.42
C ARG A 173 -13.39 -14.40 -14.19
N ARG A 174 -12.60 -14.13 -15.23
CA ARG A 174 -12.88 -13.09 -16.23
C ARG A 174 -14.10 -13.51 -17.06
N PRO A 175 -15.11 -12.65 -17.24
CA PRO A 175 -16.27 -12.98 -18.06
C PRO A 175 -15.89 -13.03 -19.54
N SER A 176 -16.50 -13.94 -20.28
CA SER A 176 -16.39 -13.95 -21.75
C SER A 176 -17.12 -12.75 -22.36
N LEU A 177 -16.84 -12.46 -23.63
CA LEU A 177 -17.54 -11.41 -24.37
C LEU A 177 -19.05 -11.66 -24.37
N ASP A 178 -19.48 -12.89 -24.63
CA ASP A 178 -20.91 -13.28 -24.63
C ASP A 178 -21.55 -13.17 -23.24
N GLU A 179 -20.82 -13.52 -22.18
CA GLU A 179 -21.29 -13.33 -20.80
C GLU A 179 -21.47 -11.84 -20.48
N SER A 180 -20.56 -10.99 -20.96
CA SER A 180 -20.67 -9.53 -20.77
C SER A 180 -21.86 -8.93 -21.53
N LYS A 181 -22.14 -9.39 -22.75
CA LYS A 181 -23.32 -8.99 -23.55
C LYS A 181 -24.62 -9.44 -22.90
N SER A 182 -24.66 -10.68 -22.41
CA SER A 182 -25.82 -11.23 -21.72
C SER A 182 -26.12 -10.47 -20.43
N ALA A 183 -25.09 -10.12 -19.65
CA ALA A 183 -25.23 -9.30 -18.46
C ALA A 183 -25.63 -7.85 -18.79
N ALA A 184 -25.11 -7.27 -19.88
CA ALA A 184 -25.51 -5.96 -20.36
C ALA A 184 -26.99 -5.90 -20.74
N ALA A 185 -27.50 -6.93 -21.45
CA ALA A 185 -28.91 -7.04 -21.79
C ALA A 185 -29.81 -7.05 -20.54
N ASN A 186 -29.43 -7.80 -19.51
CA ASN A 186 -30.14 -7.82 -18.22
C ASN A 186 -30.12 -6.46 -17.49
N LEU A 187 -29.12 -5.62 -17.77
CA LEU A 187 -28.97 -4.28 -17.20
C LEU A 187 -29.56 -3.17 -18.09
N GLY A 188 -30.14 -3.50 -19.25
CA GLY A 188 -30.66 -2.54 -20.21
C GLY A 188 -29.57 -1.73 -20.93
N ILE A 189 -28.34 -2.24 -20.98
CA ILE A 189 -27.20 -1.62 -21.64
C ILE A 189 -27.12 -2.13 -23.09
N PRO A 190 -26.98 -1.26 -24.11
CA PRO A 190 -26.82 -1.69 -25.49
C PRO A 190 -25.61 -2.62 -25.67
N PRO A 191 -25.70 -3.65 -26.53
CA PRO A 191 -24.61 -4.62 -26.73
C PRO A 191 -23.31 -3.95 -27.19
N ASP A 192 -23.41 -2.89 -27.99
CA ASP A 192 -22.24 -2.12 -28.47
C ASP A 192 -21.43 -1.51 -27.30
N LYS A 193 -22.11 -1.10 -26.21
CA LYS A 193 -21.46 -0.56 -25.02
C LYS A 193 -20.82 -1.65 -24.16
N ALA A 194 -21.35 -2.86 -24.21
CA ALA A 194 -20.73 -4.02 -23.60
C ALA A 194 -19.45 -4.42 -24.34
N ASP A 195 -19.47 -4.40 -25.68
CA ASP A 195 -18.31 -4.63 -26.53
C ASP A 195 -17.21 -3.59 -26.27
N GLU A 196 -17.54 -2.30 -26.30
CA GLU A 196 -16.61 -1.22 -25.99
C GLU A 196 -15.99 -1.39 -24.60
N TRP A 197 -16.80 -1.72 -23.59
CA TRP A 197 -16.32 -1.96 -22.22
C TRP A 197 -15.37 -3.15 -22.16
N TRP A 198 -15.74 -4.28 -22.76
CA TRP A 198 -14.94 -5.50 -22.72
C TRP A 198 -13.57 -5.28 -23.38
N HIS A 199 -13.55 -4.66 -24.56
CA HIS A 199 -12.29 -4.31 -25.24
C HIS A 199 -11.45 -3.31 -24.46
N ALA A 200 -12.08 -2.31 -23.82
CA ALA A 200 -11.36 -1.38 -22.95
C ALA A 200 -10.74 -2.07 -21.73
N ARG A 201 -11.37 -3.14 -21.21
CA ARG A 201 -10.84 -3.94 -20.09
C ARG A 201 -9.76 -4.93 -20.52
N GLU A 202 -9.88 -5.55 -21.68
CA GLU A 202 -8.78 -6.33 -22.25
C GLU A 202 -7.54 -5.45 -22.48
N ALA A 203 -7.72 -4.27 -23.09
CA ALA A 203 -6.63 -3.33 -23.33
C ALA A 203 -6.00 -2.79 -22.04
N SER A 204 -6.73 -2.78 -20.92
CA SER A 204 -6.25 -2.32 -19.62
C SER A 204 -5.81 -3.45 -18.69
N GLU A 205 -5.63 -4.67 -19.20
CA GLU A 205 -5.30 -5.87 -18.42
C GLU A 205 -6.26 -6.08 -17.23
N TRP A 206 -7.55 -5.78 -17.44
CA TRP A 206 -8.60 -5.84 -16.43
C TRP A 206 -8.39 -4.90 -15.23
N LEU A 207 -7.65 -3.80 -15.39
CA LEU A 207 -7.49 -2.76 -14.37
C LEU A 207 -8.46 -1.60 -14.62
N LYS A 208 -9.07 -1.07 -13.54
CA LYS A 208 -9.87 0.17 -13.56
C LYS A 208 -9.20 1.27 -12.74
N GLY A 209 -9.29 2.51 -13.23
CA GLY A 209 -8.84 3.69 -12.48
C GLY A 209 -9.76 4.03 -11.30
N MET A 210 -9.17 4.45 -10.19
CA MET A 210 -9.84 4.91 -8.97
C MET A 210 -9.77 6.44 -8.86
N ALA A 211 -10.78 7.05 -8.25
CA ALA A 211 -10.74 8.46 -7.86
C ALA A 211 -9.61 8.65 -6.83
N GLY A 212 -8.51 9.26 -7.25
CA GLY A 212 -7.26 9.34 -6.47
C GLY A 212 -6.01 8.82 -7.19
N GLY A 213 -6.09 8.44 -8.47
CA GLY A 213 -4.90 8.16 -9.30
C GLY A 213 -4.32 6.75 -9.19
N GLY A 214 -5.00 5.83 -8.50
CA GLY A 214 -4.65 4.41 -8.46
C GLY A 214 -5.40 3.56 -9.50
N THR A 215 -4.93 2.34 -9.75
CA THR A 215 -5.63 1.33 -10.54
C THR A 215 -5.93 0.09 -9.70
N ALA A 216 -7.12 -0.49 -9.83
CA ALA A 216 -7.53 -1.71 -9.13
C ALA A 216 -8.04 -2.76 -10.13
N PRO A 217 -7.85 -4.07 -9.87
CA PRO A 217 -8.39 -5.12 -10.73
C PRO A 217 -9.93 -5.11 -10.71
N VAL A 218 -10.52 -5.27 -11.88
CA VAL A 218 -11.95 -5.51 -12.07
C VAL A 218 -12.19 -6.97 -11.71
N GLY A 219 -12.34 -7.22 -10.41
CA GLY A 219 -12.52 -8.55 -9.85
C GLY A 219 -13.91 -9.14 -10.11
N SER A 220 -14.44 -9.89 -9.13
CA SER A 220 -15.80 -10.48 -9.19
C SER A 220 -16.94 -9.45 -9.31
N ASN A 221 -16.65 -8.15 -9.16
CA ASN A 221 -17.62 -7.06 -9.26
C ASN A 221 -17.61 -6.36 -10.63
N TRP A 222 -17.31 -7.11 -11.70
CA TRP A 222 -17.23 -6.57 -13.06
C TRP A 222 -18.57 -6.05 -13.59
N GLN A 223 -19.70 -6.60 -13.15
CA GLN A 223 -21.02 -6.14 -13.56
C GLN A 223 -21.32 -4.70 -13.10
N ALA A 224 -20.88 -4.33 -11.89
CA ALA A 224 -21.01 -2.95 -11.41
C ALA A 224 -20.09 -1.99 -12.19
N ASP A 225 -18.93 -2.47 -12.61
CA ASP A 225 -18.01 -1.71 -13.45
C ASP A 225 -18.59 -1.47 -14.85
N LEU A 226 -19.15 -2.50 -15.49
CA LEU A 226 -19.87 -2.41 -16.76
C LEU A 226 -21.01 -1.38 -16.68
N LYS A 227 -21.83 -1.44 -15.61
CA LYS A 227 -22.91 -0.47 -15.37
C LYS A 227 -22.38 0.96 -15.25
N THR A 228 -21.29 1.15 -14.52
CA THR A 228 -20.66 2.46 -14.33
C THR A 228 -20.08 2.99 -15.64
N TYR A 229 -19.47 2.12 -16.44
CA TYR A 229 -18.91 2.45 -17.74
C TYR A 229 -19.99 2.91 -18.71
N ALA A 230 -21.11 2.19 -18.78
CA ALA A 230 -22.25 2.56 -19.61
C ALA A 230 -22.86 3.92 -19.21
N LEU A 231 -22.97 4.21 -17.91
CA LEU A 231 -23.46 5.50 -17.41
C LEU A 231 -22.50 6.65 -17.74
N ARG A 232 -21.18 6.40 -17.70
CA ARG A 232 -20.15 7.40 -17.98
C ARG A 232 -19.99 7.67 -19.47
N ALA A 233 -20.22 6.66 -20.30
CA ALA A 233 -20.08 6.77 -21.75
C ALA A 233 -21.10 7.73 -22.39
N GLY A 234 -22.15 8.14 -21.65
CA GLY A 234 -23.19 9.05 -22.13
C GLY A 234 -23.96 8.48 -23.34
N PRO A 235 -25.09 9.09 -23.72
CA PRO A 235 -25.69 8.77 -25.01
C PRO A 235 -24.70 9.13 -26.14
N PRO A 236 -24.60 8.31 -27.20
CA PRO A 236 -23.67 8.57 -28.29
C PRO A 236 -23.88 9.98 -28.83
N ALA A 237 -22.77 10.70 -29.04
CA ALA A 237 -22.71 12.07 -29.55
C ALA A 237 -23.13 12.18 -31.04
N ALA A 238 -24.11 11.39 -31.46
CA ALA A 238 -24.76 11.49 -32.75
C ALA A 238 -26.20 11.92 -32.52
N LEU A 239 -26.43 13.20 -32.16
CA LEU A 239 -27.69 13.93 -32.40
C LEU A 239 -27.71 15.42 -31.97
N ALA A 240 -26.57 16.06 -31.69
CA ALA A 240 -26.54 17.51 -31.41
C ALA A 240 -25.74 18.30 -32.47
N ALA A 241 -26.09 18.10 -33.74
CA ALA A 241 -25.79 19.05 -34.80
C ALA A 241 -27.01 19.96 -34.98
N LYS A 242 -26.92 21.21 -34.48
CA LYS A 242 -27.52 22.45 -35.05
C LYS A 242 -27.38 23.60 -34.06
N GLY A 243 -26.49 24.54 -34.38
CA GLY A 243 -26.31 25.78 -33.64
C GLY A 243 -25.18 26.62 -34.23
N GLY A 244 -25.41 27.17 -35.42
CA GLY A 244 -24.44 28.02 -36.12
C GLY A 244 -24.19 29.36 -35.43
N LYS A 245 -22.90 29.75 -35.42
CA LYS A 245 -22.24 31.08 -35.54
C LYS A 245 -23.03 32.37 -35.20
N PRO A 246 -22.36 33.41 -34.65
CA PRO A 246 -21.33 34.12 -35.44
C PRO A 246 -20.05 34.54 -34.66
N PRO A 247 -18.98 34.94 -35.38
CA PRO A 247 -17.71 35.33 -34.78
C PRO A 247 -17.77 36.79 -34.31
N ARG A 248 -17.15 37.10 -33.16
CA ARG A 248 -16.86 38.48 -32.75
C ARG A 248 -15.39 38.64 -32.40
N THR A 249 -14.71 39.26 -33.36
CA THR A 249 -13.65 40.28 -33.32
C THR A 249 -12.59 40.23 -32.20
N PRO A 250 -11.28 40.25 -32.53
CA PRO A 250 -10.22 40.35 -31.54
C PRO A 250 -10.17 41.75 -30.91
N LEU A 251 -10.11 41.80 -29.58
CA LEU A 251 -9.95 43.03 -28.81
C LEU A 251 -8.56 43.63 -29.08
N ALA A 252 -8.55 44.89 -29.52
CA ALA A 252 -7.35 45.68 -29.74
C ALA A 252 -6.59 45.89 -28.42
N LYS A 253 -5.26 45.78 -28.49
CA LYS A 253 -4.33 46.21 -27.44
C LYS A 253 -4.39 47.73 -27.34
N LEU A 254 -4.62 48.26 -26.13
CA LEU A 254 -4.31 49.65 -25.80
C LEU A 254 -2.99 49.67 -25.01
N PRO A 255 -2.02 50.53 -25.39
CA PRO A 255 -0.85 50.84 -24.59
C PRO A 255 -1.11 52.11 -23.75
N TRP A 256 -0.62 52.13 -22.52
CA TRP A 256 -0.25 53.33 -21.73
C TRP A 256 0.64 52.81 -20.59
N GLU A 257 1.94 53.12 -20.65
CA GLU A 257 2.61 54.19 -19.87
C GLU A 257 2.67 53.89 -18.37
#